data_AF-A0A955RUG7-F1
#
_entry.id   AF-A0A955RUG7-F1
#
_cell.length_a   1.000
_cell.length_b   1.000
_cell.length_c   1.000
_cell.angle_alpha   90.00
_cell.angle_beta   90.00
_cell.angle_gamma   90.00
#
_symmetry.space_group_name_H-M   'P 1'
#
loop_
_entity.id
_entity.type
_entity.pdbx_description
1 polymer ?
#
loop_
_entity_poly.entity_id
_entity_poly.type
_entity_poly.pdbx_seq_one_letter_code
_entity_poly.pdbx_strand_id
1 'polypeptide(L)' 'MKRTIQKPSHIETDPYQPVLKASALMELANALQKERYEDCSAIIALAREFGATAEEIRAILAGLGQTSGP' A
#
# COMPACT_ATOMS: atom_id res chain seq x y z
N MET A 1 -34.54 -18.78 16.29
CA MET A 1 -33.13 -19.12 16.59
C MET A 1 -32.26 -17.96 16.13
N LYS A 2 -31.65 -17.21 17.07
CA LYS A 2 -30.85 -16.01 16.74
C LYS A 2 -29.47 -16.48 16.27
N ARG A 3 -29.12 -16.24 15.00
CA ARG A 3 -27.78 -16.49 14.49
C ARG A 3 -26.87 -15.38 15.00
N THR A 4 -26.06 -15.66 16.01
CA THR A 4 -25.01 -14.77 16.47
C THR A 4 -23.91 -14.78 15.42
N ILE A 5 -23.81 -13.72 14.62
CA ILE A 5 -22.68 -13.48 13.74
C ILE A 5 -21.51 -13.15 14.67
N GLN A 6 -20.69 -14.16 14.99
CA GLN A 6 -19.39 -13.91 15.61
C GLN A 6 -18.52 -13.23 14.56
N LYS A 7 -18.33 -11.93 14.72
CA LYS A 7 -17.29 -11.17 14.04
C LYS A 7 -15.96 -11.81 14.46
N PRO A 8 -15.16 -12.38 13.55
CA PRO A 8 -13.88 -12.93 13.95
C PRO A 8 -12.99 -11.77 14.40
N SER A 9 -12.86 -11.64 15.72
CA SER A 9 -11.92 -10.76 16.40
C SER A 9 -10.57 -11.46 16.48
N HIS A 10 -9.92 -11.66 15.33
CA HIS A 10 -8.52 -12.06 15.31
C HIS A 10 -7.89 -11.45 14.07
N ILE A 11 -7.24 -10.30 14.25
CA ILE A 11 -6.28 -9.79 13.27
C ILE A 11 -5.04 -10.66 13.46
N GLU A 12 -5.11 -11.90 12.97
CA GLU A 12 -3.90 -12.61 12.57
C GLU A 12 -3.23 -11.69 11.55
N THR A 13 -2.05 -11.19 11.87
CA THR A 13 -1.22 -10.44 10.93
C THR A 13 -0.89 -11.38 9.79
N ASP A 14 -1.75 -11.37 8.77
CA ASP A 14 -1.56 -12.14 7.56
C ASP A 14 -0.17 -11.78 7.00
N PRO A 15 0.76 -12.74 6.92
CA PRO A 15 2.14 -12.47 6.54
C PRO A 15 2.27 -12.03 5.08
N TYR A 16 1.20 -12.09 4.28
CA TYR A 16 1.16 -11.57 2.91
C TYR A 16 0.85 -10.07 2.88
N GLN A 17 0.22 -9.51 3.91
CA GLN A 17 -0.09 -8.08 4.01
C GLN A 17 1.15 -7.17 3.83
N PRO A 18 2.30 -7.41 4.50
CA PRO A 18 3.51 -6.61 4.29
C PRO A 18 4.08 -6.73 2.87
N VAL A 19 3.97 -7.92 2.26
CA VAL A 19 4.46 -8.19 0.91
C VAL A 19 3.59 -7.45 -0.12
N LEU A 20 2.27 -7.53 0.02
CA LEU A 20 1.31 -6.84 -0.84
C LEU A 20 1.43 -5.32 -0.72
N LYS A 21 1.62 -4.81 0.51
CA LYS A 21 1.94 -3.39 0.75
C LYS A 21 3.19 -2.96 -0.01
N ALA A 22 4.28 -3.72 0.12
CA ALA A 22 5.54 -3.41 -0.54
C ALA A 22 5.40 -3.43 -2.07
N SER A 23 4.71 -4.43 -2.62
CA SER A 23 4.43 -4.51 -4.06
C SER A 23 3.62 -3.32 -4.57
N ALA A 24 2.57 -2.92 -3.86
CA ALA A 24 1.77 -1.76 -4.25
C ALA A 24 2.60 -0.46 -4.22
N LEU A 25 3.40 -0.23 -3.18
CA LEU A 25 4.28 0.94 -3.10
C LEU A 25 5.33 0.96 -4.22
N MET A 26 5.89 -0.20 -4.58
CA MET A 26 6.88 -0.31 -5.66
C MET A 26 6.24 -0.01 -7.03
N GLU A 27 5.03 -0.49 -7.26
CA GLU A 27 4.28 -0.19 -8.49
C GLU A 27 3.87 1.28 -8.56
N LEU A 28 3.58 1.93 -7.43
CA LEU A 28 3.30 3.37 -7.40
C LEU A 28 4.53 4.17 -7.87
N ALA A 29 5.72 3.81 -7.36
CA ALA A 29 6.96 4.45 -7.78
C ALA A 29 7.23 4.23 -9.29
N ASN A 30 7.01 3.01 -9.79
CA ASN A 30 7.18 2.67 -11.21
C ASN A 30 6.18 3.42 -12.11
N ALA A 31 4.92 3.55 -11.69
CA ALA A 31 3.89 4.30 -12.42
C ALA A 31 4.25 5.79 -12.51
N LEU A 32 4.73 6.39 -11.41
CA LEU A 32 5.22 7.78 -11.39
C LEU A 32 6.42 7.97 -12.32
N GLN A 33 7.39 7.06 -12.31
CA GLN A 33 8.55 7.11 -13.20
C GLN A 33 8.19 7.02 -14.68
N LYS A 34 7.10 6.33 -15.00
CA LYS A 34 6.58 6.18 -16.37
C LYS A 34 5.52 7.22 -16.74
N GLU A 35 5.30 8.22 -15.87
CA GLU A 35 4.30 9.26 -16.06
C GLU A 35 2.86 8.72 -16.24
N ARG A 36 2.58 7.52 -15.71
CA ARG A 36 1.28 6.84 -15.75
C ARG A 36 0.42 7.25 -14.55
N TYR A 37 0.02 8.51 -14.52
CA TYR A 37 -0.69 9.10 -13.38
C TYR A 37 -2.09 8.52 -13.17
N GLU A 38 -2.73 8.00 -14.22
CA GLU A 38 -4.02 7.33 -14.16
C GLU A 38 -3.99 6.09 -13.26
N ASP A 39 -2.89 5.34 -13.26
CA ASP A 39 -2.72 4.11 -12.46
C ASP A 39 -2.43 4.41 -10.98
N CYS A 40 -1.85 5.58 -10.68
CA CYS A 40 -1.41 5.93 -9.33
C CYS A 40 -2.56 5.92 -8.30
N SER A 41 -3.77 6.32 -8.71
CA SER A 41 -4.94 6.37 -7.82
C SER A 41 -5.35 4.98 -7.30
N ALA A 42 -5.40 3.98 -8.18
CA ALA A 42 -5.73 2.60 -7.85
C ALA A 42 -4.64 1.97 -6.96
N ILE A 43 -3.37 2.26 -7.28
CA ILE A 43 -2.24 1.72 -6.52
C ILE A 43 -2.18 2.31 -5.10
N ILE A 44 -2.47 3.61 -4.94
CA ILE A 44 -2.57 4.25 -3.61
C ILE A 44 -3.69 3.62 -2.78
N ALA A 45 -4.84 3.32 -3.40
CA ALA A 45 -5.94 2.65 -2.72
C ALA A 45 -5.51 1.25 -2.22
N LEU A 46 -4.90 0.45 -3.08
CA LEU A 46 -4.37 -0.88 -2.73
C LEU A 46 -3.32 -0.79 -1.62
N ALA A 47 -2.36 0.13 -1.71
CA ALA A 47 -1.34 0.30 -0.70
C ALA A 47 -1.96 0.62 0.68
N ARG A 48 -3.01 1.46 0.73
CA ARG A 48 -3.74 1.76 1.96
C ARG A 48 -4.50 0.55 2.51
N GLU A 49 -5.13 -0.24 1.65
CA GLU A 49 -5.81 -1.48 2.06
C GLU A 49 -4.85 -2.47 2.73
N PHE A 50 -3.59 -2.50 2.28
CA PHE A 50 -2.51 -3.30 2.87
C PHE A 50 -1.74 -2.59 3.99
N GLY A 51 -2.24 -1.45 4.49
CA GLY A 51 -1.71 -0.77 5.67
C GLY A 51 -0.56 0.21 5.40
N ALA A 52 -0.36 0.68 4.17
CA ALA A 52 0.56 1.77 3.90
C ALA A 52 0.10 3.07 4.57
N THR A 53 1.05 3.70 5.24
CA THR A 53 0.86 4.99 5.90
C THR A 53 0.87 6.13 4.90
N ALA A 54 0.29 7.25 5.30
CA ALA A 54 0.32 8.46 4.49
C ALA A 54 1.75 8.99 4.30
N GLU A 55 2.64 8.82 5.29
CA GLU A 55 4.08 9.12 5.16
C GLU A 55 4.74 8.32 4.03
N GLU A 56 4.55 6.99 3.98
CA GLU A 56 5.16 6.13 2.97
C GLU A 56 4.73 6.54 1.56
N ILE A 57 3.43 6.81 1.38
CA ILE A 57 2.88 7.27 0.09
C ILE A 57 3.45 8.65 -0.27
N ARG A 58 3.50 9.60 0.69
CA ARG A 58 4.06 10.94 0.45
C ARG A 58 5.54 10.88 0.10
N ALA A 59 6.33 10.00 0.72
CA ALA A 59 7.75 9.85 0.41
C ALA A 59 7.95 9.41 -1.05
N ILE A 60 7.11 8.51 -1.55
CA ILE A 60 7.14 8.07 -2.95
C ILE A 60 6.71 9.20 -3.89
N LEU A 61 5.60 9.89 -3.58
CA LEU A 61 5.10 11.01 -4.39
C LEU A 61 6.07 12.20 -4.44
N ALA A 62 6.82 12.44 -3.36
CA ALA A 62 7.82 13.49 -3.28
C ALA A 62 9.12 13.14 -4.03
N GLY A 63 9.22 11.94 -4.63
CA GLY A 63 10.47 11.46 -5.25
C GLY A 63 11.57 11.16 -4.22
N LEU A 64 11.24 11.14 -2.93
CA LEU A 64 12.17 10.79 -1.84
C LEU A 64 12.30 9.26 -1.67
N GLY A 65 11.56 8.49 -2.47
CA GLY A 65 11.79 7.06 -2.69
C GLY A 65 13.08 6.84 -3.46
N GLN A 66 14.20 6.79 -2.73
CA GLN A 66 15.59 6.59 -3.19
C GLN A 66 16.32 7.86 -3.67
N THR A 67 16.72 8.69 -2.70
CA THR A 67 17.99 9.44 -2.78
C THR A 67 18.84 9.15 -1.55
N SER A 68 19.22 7.88 -1.37
CA SER A 68 20.48 7.57 -0.67
C SER A 68 21.50 7.27 -1.76
N GLY A 69 22.20 8.32 -2.21
CA GLY A 69 23.50 8.19 -2.87
C GLY A 69 24.56 7.67 -1.89
N PRO A 70 25.83 7.48 -2.29
CA PRO A 70 26.56 8.25 -3.32
C PRO A 70 26.47 7.73 -4.76
#